data_AF-A0A835I3F8-F1
#
_entry.id   AF-A0A835I3F8-F1
#
_cell.length_a   1.000
_cell.length_b   1.000
_cell.length_c   1.000
_cell.angle_alpha   90.00
_cell.angle_beta   90.00
_cell.angle_gamma   90.00
#
_symmetry.space_group_name_H-M   'P 1'
#
loop_
_entity.id
_entity.type
_entity.pdbx_description
1 polymer ?
#
loop_
_entity_poly.entity_id
_entity_poly.type
_entity_poly.pdbx_seq_one_letter_code
_entity_poly.pdbx_strand_id
1 'polypeptide(L)'
;MINFEDAVYYNDKFYATDEAGALLSCDTSGAEPKVKYYALAPLCGLNISTPPHTMTYVLESAGELLCVRRIVGDKSTVEFQIFKLQTLGRSEKFMLTFTVLG
;
A
#
# COMPACT_ATOMS: atom_id res chain seq x y z
N MET A 1 -0.17 17.22 7.73
CA MET A 1 0.95 16.34 8.12
C MET A 1 0.66 15.01 7.44
N ILE A 2 1.62 14.43 6.72
CA ILE A 2 1.43 13.12 6.08
C ILE A 2 1.74 12.07 7.15
N ASN A 3 0.77 11.23 7.49
CA ASN A 3 0.99 10.08 8.35
C ASN A 3 1.38 8.89 7.47
N PHE A 4 2.46 8.21 7.86
CA PHE A 4 2.92 7.01 7.18
C PHE A 4 2.49 5.79 7.99
N GLU A 5 1.91 4.79 7.33
CA GLU A 5 1.50 3.54 7.99
C GLU A 5 2.66 2.53 8.05
N ASP A 6 3.46 2.47 6.98
CA ASP A 6 4.57 1.53 6.84
C ASP A 6 5.65 2.10 5.90
N ALA A 7 6.87 1.56 5.98
CA ALA A 7 7.98 1.95 5.14
C ALA A 7 8.97 0.80 4.88
N VAL A 8 9.56 0.78 3.69
CA VAL A 8 10.57 -0.20 3.27
C VAL A 8 11.74 0.48 2.54
N TYR A 9 12.93 -0.08 2.66
CA TYR A 9 14.09 0.32 1.86
C TYR A 9 14.29 -0.67 0.70
N TYR A 10 14.32 -0.16 -0.54
CA TYR A 10 14.39 -0.97 -1.76
C TYR A 10 15.05 -0.16 -2.88
N ASN A 11 15.87 -0.78 -3.74
CA ASN A 11 16.56 -0.12 -4.87
C ASN A 11 17.15 1.26 -4.52
N ASP A 12 17.91 1.31 -3.43
CA ASP A 12 18.58 2.51 -2.90
C ASP A 12 17.67 3.68 -2.50
N LYS A 13 16.37 3.41 -2.27
CA LYS A 13 15.37 4.41 -1.91
C LYS A 13 14.51 3.94 -0.74
N PHE A 14 14.00 4.90 0.03
CA PHE A 14 12.94 4.62 0.99
C PHE A 14 11.59 4.77 0.30
N TYR A 15 10.69 3.85 0.59
CA TYR A 15 9.31 3.89 0.17
C TYR A 15 8.41 3.87 1.41
N ALA A 16 7.32 4.63 1.38
CA ALA A 16 6.38 4.69 2.48
C ALA A 16 4.95 4.78 1.96
N THR A 17 4.00 4.16 2.67
CA THR A 17 2.58 4.25 2.35
C THR A 17 1.87 5.27 3.23
N ASP A 18 0.98 6.07 2.64
CA ASP A 18 0.06 6.91 3.41
C ASP A 18 -1.22 6.14 3.82
N GLU A 19 -2.10 6.78 4.58
CA GLU A 19 -3.40 6.22 5.02
C GLU A 19 -4.33 5.86 3.85
N ALA A 20 -4.14 6.46 2.67
CA ALA A 20 -4.89 6.11 1.46
C ALA A 20 -4.27 4.91 0.72
N GLY A 21 -3.11 4.42 1.17
CA GLY A 21 -2.29 3.38 0.57
C GLY A 21 -1.50 3.81 -0.65
N ALA A 22 -1.40 5.12 -0.93
CA ALA A 22 -0.52 5.62 -1.96
C ALA A 22 0.94 5.42 -1.54
N LEU A 23 1.79 5.07 -2.50
CA LEU A 23 3.21 4.85 -2.27
C LEU A 23 3.99 6.13 -2.58
N LEU A 24 4.75 6.61 -1.61
CA LEU A 24 5.70 7.69 -1.77
C LEU A 24 7.12 7.10 -1.83
N SER A 25 7.95 7.60 -2.74
CA SER A 25 9.38 7.33 -2.75
C SER A 25 10.13 8.55 -2.21
N CYS A 26 11.10 8.31 -1.33
CA CYS A 26 12.07 9.28 -0.87
C CYS A 26 13.45 8.92 -1.42
N ASP A 27 13.99 9.82 -2.25
CA ASP A 27 15.35 9.71 -2.75
C ASP A 27 16.30 10.52 -1.85
N THR A 28 17.23 9.83 -1.21
CA THR A 28 18.22 10.40 -0.28
C THR A 28 19.60 10.56 -0.90
N SER A 29 19.76 10.28 -2.20
CA SER A 29 21.05 10.36 -2.89
C SER A 29 21.52 11.79 -3.19
N GLY A 30 20.63 12.78 -3.10
CA GLY A 30 20.93 14.19 -3.33
C GLY A 30 21.25 14.98 -2.05
N ALA A 31 21.70 16.23 -2.22
CA ALA A 31 21.93 17.16 -1.12
C ALA A 31 20.65 17.50 -0.31
N GLU A 32 19.48 17.31 -0.92
CA GLU A 32 18.18 17.48 -0.29
C GLU A 32 17.29 16.26 -0.58
N PRO A 33 16.67 15.64 0.45
CA PRO A 33 15.75 14.53 0.27
C PRO A 33 14.55 14.94 -0.60
N LYS A 34 14.24 14.13 -1.62
CA LYS A 34 13.09 14.38 -2.51
C LYS A 34 12.03 13.32 -2.33
N VAL A 35 10.86 13.74 -1.82
CA VAL A 35 9.67 12.88 -1.69
C VAL A 35 8.75 13.07 -2.90
N LYS A 36 8.29 11.98 -3.50
CA LYS A 36 7.37 11.99 -4.66
C LYS A 36 6.38 10.84 -4.55
N TYR A 37 5.17 11.03 -5.08
CA TYR A 37 4.26 9.91 -5.32
C TYR A 37 4.85 9.00 -6.39
N TYR A 38 5.03 7.73 -6.00
CA TYR A 38 5.53 6.68 -6.87
C TYR A 38 4.37 5.92 -7.51
N ALA A 39 3.37 5.56 -6.71
CA ALA A 39 2.18 4.83 -7.15
C ALA A 39 0.95 5.27 -6.33
N LEU A 40 -0.24 5.17 -6.93
CA LEU A 40 -1.50 5.35 -6.22
C LEU A 40 -2.10 3.98 -5.89
N ALA A 41 -2.71 3.85 -4.71
CA ALA A 41 -3.54 2.69 -4.45
C ALA A 41 -4.73 2.69 -5.43
N PRO A 42 -5.09 1.53 -6.00
CA PRO A 42 -6.33 1.43 -6.76
C PRO A 42 -7.53 1.74 -5.87
N LEU A 43 -8.51 2.47 -6.42
CA LEU A 43 -9.79 2.71 -5.75
C LEU A 43 -10.46 1.36 -5.49
N CYS A 44 -10.50 0.94 -4.22
CA CYS A 44 -11.14 -0.29 -3.82
C CYS A 44 -12.60 0.02 -3.53
N GLY A 45 -13.50 -0.46 -4.39
CA GLY A 45 -14.94 -0.32 -4.24
C GLY A 45 -15.46 -1.19 -3.09
N LEU A 46 -15.23 -0.75 -1.85
CA LEU A 46 -15.81 -1.37 -0.68
C LEU A 46 -17.19 -0.76 -0.44
N ASN A 47 -18.23 -1.48 -0.83
CA ASN A 47 -19.61 -1.22 -0.38
C ASN A 47 -19.73 -1.70 1.07
N ILE A 48 -19.25 -0.93 2.03
CA ILE A 48 -19.39 -1.25 3.45
C ILE A 48 -20.00 -0.05 4.17
N SER A 49 -21.06 -0.31 4.94
CA SER A 49 -21.85 0.66 5.71
C SER A 49 -21.10 1.34 6.86
N THR A 50 -19.94 0.79 7.21
CA THR A 50 -19.07 1.20 8.32
C THR A 50 -17.66 1.33 7.76
N PRO A 51 -16.94 2.45 7.99
CA PRO A 51 -15.58 2.59 7.48
C PRO A 51 -14.70 1.50 8.09
N PRO A 52 -14.19 0.55 7.28
CA PRO A 52 -13.42 -0.55 7.82
C PRO A 52 -12.10 -0.04 8.38
N HIS A 53 -11.66 -0.59 9.52
CA HIS A 53 -10.29 -0.38 9.98
C HIS A 53 -9.35 -1.01 8.95
N THR A 54 -8.57 -0.15 8.30
CA THR A 54 -7.65 -0.50 7.24
C THR A 54 -6.23 -0.33 7.76
N MET A 55 -5.37 -1.31 7.48
CA MET A 55 -3.92 -1.21 7.72
C MET A 55 -3.21 -1.54 6.41
N THR A 56 -2.23 -0.72 6.06
CA THR A 56 -1.43 -0.88 4.85
C THR A 56 -0.02 -1.28 5.22
N TYR A 57 0.50 -2.24 4.46
CA TYR A 57 1.87 -2.72 4.56
C TYR A 57 2.53 -2.59 3.19
N VAL A 58 3.81 -2.25 3.19
CA VAL A 58 4.63 -2.27 1.97
C VAL A 58 5.75 -3.28 2.16
N LEU A 59 5.90 -4.17 1.19
CA LEU A 59 6.99 -5.13 1.19
C LEU A 59 7.60 -5.31 -0.20
N GLU A 60 8.84 -5.79 -0.21
CA GLU A 60 9.48 -6.31 -1.39
C GLU A 60 9.24 -7.83 -1.47
N SER A 61 8.91 -8.32 -2.65
CA SER A 61 8.84 -9.75 -2.95
C SER A 61 9.23 -10.01 -4.40
N ALA A 62 10.18 -10.91 -4.63
CA ALA A 62 10.64 -11.34 -5.96
C ALA A 62 11.10 -10.19 -6.87
N GLY A 63 11.74 -9.17 -6.29
CA GLY A 63 12.21 -7.98 -6.97
C GLY A 63 11.11 -6.95 -7.22
N GLU A 64 9.93 -7.06 -6.61
CA GLU A 64 8.80 -6.18 -6.85
C GLU A 64 8.26 -5.59 -5.54
N LEU A 65 7.85 -4.32 -5.57
CA LEU A 65 7.16 -3.70 -4.45
C LEU A 65 5.67 -4.03 -4.48
N LEU A 66 5.19 -4.55 -3.36
CA LEU A 66 3.78 -4.89 -3.14
C LEU A 66 3.21 -4.02 -2.02
N CYS A 67 1.97 -3.61 -2.19
CA CYS A 67 1.12 -3.05 -1.14
C CYS A 67 0.15 -4.13 -0.69
N VAL A 68 0.11 -4.40 0.61
CA VAL A 68 -0.87 -5.29 1.23
C VAL A 68 -1.78 -4.46 2.10
N ARG A 69 -3.06 -4.48 1.79
CA ARG A 69 -4.10 -3.83 2.58
C ARG A 69 -4.84 -4.88 3.37
N ARG A 70 -4.84 -4.76 4.69
CA ARG A 70 -5.64 -5.54 5.61
C ARG A 70 -6.90 -4.75 5.95
N ILE A 71 -8.05 -5.35 5.70
CA ILE A 71 -9.38 -4.77 5.92
C ILE A 71 -10.06 -5.62 6.98
N VAL A 72 -10.29 -5.03 8.15
CA VAL A 72 -10.97 -5.70 9.26
C VAL A 72 -12.45 -5.34 9.22
N GLY A 73 -13.31 -6.32 8.95
CA GLY A 73 -14.76 -6.17 8.95
C GLY A 73 -15.40 -6.47 10.32
N ASP A 74 -16.71 -6.17 10.43
CA ASP A 74 -17.47 -6.21 11.68
C ASP A 74 -17.70 -7.62 12.28
N LYS A 75 -17.38 -8.70 11.55
CA LYS A 75 -17.72 -10.10 11.92
C LYS A 75 -16.52 -11.03 12.03
N SER A 76 -15.37 -10.54 12.49
CA SER A 76 -14.12 -11.31 12.60
C SER A 76 -13.53 -11.77 11.27
N THR A 77 -14.06 -11.27 10.15
CA THR A 77 -13.49 -11.51 8.82
C THR A 77 -12.38 -10.51 8.56
N VAL A 78 -11.20 -11.01 8.24
CA VAL A 78 -10.10 -10.19 7.73
C VAL A 78 -9.97 -10.47 6.23
N GLU A 79 -10.11 -9.42 5.44
CA GLU A 79 -9.80 -9.43 4.01
C GLU A 79 -8.40 -8.85 3.80
N PHE A 80 -7.63 -9.51 2.95
CA PHE A 80 -6.38 -8.96 2.43
C PHE A 80 -6.56 -8.63 0.97
N GLN A 81 -6.04 -7.48 0.56
CA GLN A 81 -5.93 -7.08 -0.83
C GLN A 81 -4.46 -6.79 -1.12
N ILE A 82 -3.93 -7.40 -2.17
CA ILE A 82 -2.53 -7.24 -2.57
C ILE A 82 -2.50 -6.47 -3.87
N PHE A 83 -1.60 -5.51 -3.99
CA PHE A 83 -1.44 -4.71 -5.20
C PHE A 83 0.03 -4.62 -5.55
N LYS A 84 0.32 -4.77 -6.85
CA LYS A 84 1.64 -4.45 -7.36
C LYS A 84 1.76 -2.94 -7.51
N LEU A 85 2.78 -2.36 -6.88
CA LEU A 85 3.03 -0.92 -6.95
C LEU A 85 3.88 -0.61 -8.17
N GLN A 86 3.22 -0.24 -9.25
CA GLN A 86 3.86 0.21 -10.48
C GLN A 86 3.81 1.74 -10.57
N THR A 87 4.84 2.34 -11.18
CA THR A 87 4.93 3.79 -11.40
C THR A 87 3.69 4.34 -12.11
N LEU A 88 3.29 5.57 -11.75
CA LEU A 88 2.22 6.34 -12.39
C LEU A 88 2.20 6.12 -13.93
N GLY A 89 1.22 5.36 -14.43
CA GLY A 89 1.06 5.05 -15.86
C GLY A 89 0.60 3.62 -16.18
N ARG A 90 0.84 2.65 -15.29
CA ARG A 90 0.23 1.31 -15.32
C ARG A 90 0.07 0.85 -13.89
N SER A 91 -1.14 0.56 -13.44
CA SER A 91 -1.33 -0.20 -12.20
C SER A 91 -2.03 -1.50 -12.57
N GLU A 92 -1.29 -2.61 -12.54
CA GLU A 92 -1.89 -3.93 -12.70
C GLU A 92 -2.49 -4.38 -11.36
N LYS A 93 -3.81 -4.52 -11.35
CA LYS A 93 -4.56 -5.00 -10.18
C LYS A 93 -4.53 -6.52 -10.14
N PHE A 94 -3.75 -7.09 -9.23
CA PHE A 94 -3.83 -8.52 -8.87
C PHE A 94 -4.57 -8.66 -7.56
N MET A 95 -5.91 -8.66 -7.61
CA MET A 95 -6.71 -8.78 -6.39
C MET A 95 -6.77 -10.23 -5.93
N LEU A 96 -5.85 -10.60 -5.05
CA LEU A 96 -5.94 -11.82 -4.25
C LEU A 96 -6.69 -11.49 -2.96
N THR A 97 -7.99 -11.77 -2.94
CA THR A 97 -8.82 -11.68 -1.74
C THR A 97 -8.91 -13.07 -1.12
N PHE A 98 -8.48 -13.19 0.13
CA PHE A 98 -8.77 -14.35 0.96
C PHE A 98 -9.35 -13.88 2.29
N THR A 99 -10.39 -14.58 2.72
CA THR A 99 -11.08 -14.30 3.98
C THR A 99 -10.64 -15.31 5.01
N VAL A 100 -10.04 -14.83 6.09
CA VAL A 100 -9.75 -15.67 7.25
C VAL A 100 -10.92 -15.56 8.22
N LEU A 101 -11.49 -16.71 8.59
CA LEU A 101 -12.48 -16.82 9.67
C LEU A 101 -11.71 -17.12 10.96
N GLY A 102 -11.82 -16.21 11.93
CA GLY A 102 -11.31 -16.40 13.30
C GLY A 102 -12.20 -17.27 14.15
#